data_AF-A0A1Q2ZTH7-F1
#
_entry.id   AF-A0A1Q2ZTH7-F1
#
_cell.length_a   1.000
_cell.length_b   1.000
_cell.length_c   1.000
_cell.angle_alpha   90.00
_cell.angle_beta   90.00
_cell.angle_gamma   90.00
#
_symmetry.space_group_name_H-M   'P 1'
#
loop_
_entity.id
_entity.type
_entity.pdbx_description
1 polymer ?
#
loop_
_entity_poly.entity_id
_entity_poly.type
_entity_poly.pdbx_seq_one_letter_code
_entity_poly.pdbx_strand_id
1 'polypeptide(L)'
;MELDQFPLEILWKLLLACPLELRLVNRKFYHLHNELYREKTLQIVDTVDEEERFWSELKNPIASYIKSLDFLRKDARMIYRTSKDTQEFIDDSWFIIYSALSCPLKCWNSPALCERDSLDMQKPIYAGECVVPVDCHDGIISTKTGRSIPLNAWFFIDKPIAASKVPGFVTEIRQSQYGAYKKRSTQGNVADFIKERGVYCFNLGDLPDIFLNNQDHKINGHYFCPFEIRLVEVGMAPPTYFENSEITFLGYDFNSYGFGKPWILFKCDRDFEASIFNPFESYLAESLAKFTGAFPFSHIDWPSQTADTGEESIEPYFDPNQRAMRHFVYRFPRAQQDWNKERTVADWRAPHLIQ
;
A
#
# COMPACT_ATOMS: atom_id res chain seq x y z
N MET A 1 -0.11 22.76 36.24
CA MET A 1 0.51 21.44 36.05
C MET A 1 0.74 21.28 34.57
N GLU A 2 1.97 21.01 34.16
CA GLU A 2 2.31 20.86 32.74
C GLU A 2 1.89 19.48 32.24
N LEU A 3 1.54 19.37 30.96
CA LEU A 3 0.94 18.15 30.39
C LEU A 3 1.90 16.94 30.45
N ASP A 4 3.20 17.17 30.47
CA ASP A 4 4.25 16.16 30.55
C ASP A 4 4.53 15.67 31.99
N GLN A 5 3.90 16.29 33.00
CA GLN A 5 4.04 15.90 34.41
C GLN A 5 3.00 14.87 34.87
N PHE A 6 2.06 14.50 33.99
CA PHE A 6 1.11 13.43 34.29
C PHE A 6 1.80 12.05 34.35
N PRO A 7 1.23 11.09 35.10
CA PRO A 7 1.66 9.69 35.08
C PRO A 7 1.72 9.10 33.67
N LEU A 8 2.67 8.20 33.46
CA LEU A 8 2.96 7.58 32.16
C LEU A 8 1.71 6.96 31.52
N GLU A 9 0.87 6.31 32.32
CA GLU A 9 -0.36 5.65 31.90
C GLU A 9 -1.39 6.65 31.35
N ILE A 10 -1.43 7.86 31.91
CA ILE A 10 -2.28 8.95 31.42
C ILE A 10 -1.70 9.50 30.12
N LEU A 11 -0.37 9.67 30.03
CA LEU A 11 0.30 10.12 28.81
C LEU A 11 0.08 9.14 27.65
N TRP A 12 0.15 7.83 27.89
CA TRP A 12 -0.15 6.81 26.89
C TRP A 12 -1.61 6.81 26.47
N LYS A 13 -2.56 6.96 27.41
CA LYS A 13 -3.99 7.10 27.05
C LYS A 13 -4.24 8.34 26.18
N LEU A 14 -3.57 9.45 26.47
CA LEU A 14 -3.63 10.66 25.65
C LEU A 14 -3.03 10.42 24.26
N LEU A 15 -1.87 9.77 24.18
CA LEU A 15 -1.24 9.38 22.90
C LEU A 15 -2.10 8.43 22.08
N LEU A 16 -2.87 7.55 22.72
CA LEU A 16 -3.82 6.69 22.01
C LEU A 16 -5.02 7.47 21.46
N ALA A 17 -5.42 8.55 22.14
CA ALA A 17 -6.52 9.41 21.71
C ALA A 17 -6.11 10.42 20.61
N CYS A 18 -4.88 10.96 20.69
CA CYS A 18 -4.34 11.98 19.77
C CYS A 18 -2.89 11.64 19.37
N PRO A 19 -2.66 10.52 18.66
CA PRO A 19 -1.30 10.03 18.39
C PRO A 19 -0.47 10.99 17.53
N LEU A 20 -1.11 11.67 16.58
CA LEU A 20 -0.43 12.44 15.53
C LEU A 20 -0.11 13.86 15.98
N GLU A 21 -0.99 14.44 16.79
CA GLU A 21 -0.83 15.79 17.33
C GLU A 21 0.16 15.81 18.49
N LEU A 22 0.05 14.84 19.41
CA LEU A 22 0.88 14.85 20.63
C LEU A 22 2.35 14.53 20.36
N ARG A 23 2.66 13.69 19.36
CA ARG A 23 4.06 13.40 18.98
C ARG A 23 4.85 14.64 18.55
N LEU A 24 4.17 15.72 18.15
CA LEU A 24 4.78 16.97 17.70
C LEU A 24 5.00 17.98 18.83
N VAL A 25 4.44 17.74 20.01
CA VAL A 25 4.42 18.72 21.12
C VAL A 25 5.80 18.90 21.74
N ASN A 26 6.47 17.80 22.07
CA ASN A 26 7.82 17.82 22.64
C ASN A 26 8.51 16.46 22.46
N ARG A 27 9.81 16.42 22.81
CA ARG A 27 10.63 15.20 22.70
C ARG A 27 10.06 14.04 23.53
N LYS A 28 9.56 14.29 24.73
CA LYS A 28 9.01 13.25 25.61
C LYS A 28 7.83 12.55 24.94
N PHE A 29 6.88 13.31 24.40
CA PHE A 29 5.74 12.72 23.68
C PHE A 29 6.18 11.98 22.42
N TYR A 30 7.20 12.47 21.70
CA TYR A 30 7.75 11.74 20.56
C TYR A 30 8.36 10.39 20.96
N HIS A 31 9.15 10.35 22.04
CA HIS A 31 9.73 9.11 22.55
C HIS A 31 8.64 8.12 23.00
N LEU A 32 7.69 8.59 23.82
CA LEU A 32 6.57 7.76 24.29
C LEU A 32 5.70 7.24 23.15
N HIS A 33 5.50 8.05 22.10
CA HIS A 33 4.81 7.62 20.89
C HIS A 33 5.58 6.47 20.23
N ASN A 34 6.89 6.62 20.01
CA ASN A 34 7.70 5.57 19.40
C ASN A 34 7.72 4.28 20.24
N GLU A 35 7.82 4.37 21.57
CA GLU A 35 7.74 3.21 22.48
C GLU A 35 6.37 2.51 22.41
N LEU A 36 5.27 3.27 22.40
CA LEU A 36 3.93 2.72 22.27
C LEU A 36 3.77 1.93 20.97
N TYR A 37 4.26 2.45 19.86
CA TYR A 37 4.18 1.73 18.59
C TYR A 37 5.17 0.57 18.49
N ARG A 38 6.30 0.63 19.22
CA ARG A 38 7.18 -0.53 19.38
C ARG A 38 6.45 -1.69 20.04
N GLU A 39 5.78 -1.43 21.16
CA GLU A 39 5.01 -2.46 21.87
C GLU A 39 3.91 -3.06 20.98
N LYS A 40 3.16 -2.22 20.26
CA LYS A 40 2.13 -2.69 19.33
C LYS A 40 2.70 -3.51 18.17
N THR A 41 3.84 -3.10 17.61
CA THR A 41 4.49 -3.86 16.55
C THR A 41 4.97 -5.21 17.05
N LEU A 42 5.59 -5.27 18.22
CA LEU A 42 6.05 -6.54 18.80
C LEU A 42 4.87 -7.47 19.06
N GLN A 43 3.73 -6.97 19.55
CA GLN A 43 2.51 -7.77 19.69
C GLN A 43 2.04 -8.38 18.37
N ILE A 44 2.08 -7.61 17.26
CA ILE A 44 1.77 -8.14 15.93
C ILE A 44 2.77 -9.24 15.57
N VAL A 45 4.07 -8.97 15.67
CA VAL A 45 5.16 -9.88 15.30
C VAL A 45 5.08 -11.18 16.08
N ASP A 46 4.97 -11.11 17.41
CA ASP A 46 4.89 -12.27 18.30
C ASP A 46 3.65 -13.14 18.01
N THR A 47 2.58 -12.53 17.48
CA THR A 47 1.35 -13.27 17.12
C THR A 47 1.43 -13.92 15.75
N VAL A 48 2.09 -13.29 14.78
CA VAL A 48 2.19 -13.82 13.40
C VAL A 48 3.36 -14.78 13.22
N ASP A 49 4.31 -14.80 14.16
CA ASP A 49 5.58 -15.51 14.02
C ASP A 49 6.07 -16.11 15.35
N GLU A 50 5.56 -17.30 15.68
CA GLU A 50 6.00 -18.03 16.87
C GLU A 50 7.44 -18.59 16.74
N GLU A 51 7.98 -18.64 15.52
CA GLU A 51 9.30 -19.23 15.21
C GLU A 51 10.44 -18.20 15.19
N GLU A 52 10.16 -16.93 15.53
CA GLU A 52 11.13 -15.82 15.56
C GLU A 52 11.88 -15.58 14.23
N ARG A 53 11.29 -15.97 13.09
CA ARG A 53 11.84 -15.77 11.73
C ARG A 53 11.63 -14.37 11.17
N PHE A 54 10.63 -13.63 11.66
CA PHE A 54 10.15 -12.35 11.12
C PHE A 54 11.29 -11.36 10.95
N TRP A 55 12.05 -11.09 12.01
CA TRP A 55 13.16 -10.13 11.93
C TRP A 55 14.36 -10.67 11.15
N SER A 56 14.50 -11.98 10.98
CA SER A 56 15.55 -12.55 10.15
C SER A 56 15.25 -12.36 8.65
N GLU A 57 13.98 -12.45 8.26
CA GLU A 57 13.55 -12.37 6.86
C GLU A 57 13.16 -10.95 6.43
N LEU A 58 12.49 -10.18 7.29
CA LEU A 58 11.84 -8.92 6.92
C LEU A 58 12.59 -7.67 7.37
N LYS A 59 13.64 -7.80 8.19
CA LYS A 59 14.42 -6.64 8.67
C LYS A 59 14.95 -5.77 7.54
N ASN A 60 15.54 -6.37 6.51
CA ASN A 60 16.10 -5.63 5.37
C ASN A 60 15.02 -4.94 4.53
N PRO A 61 13.93 -5.63 4.10
CA PRO A 61 12.78 -4.98 3.47
C PRO A 61 12.20 -3.81 4.27
N ILE A 62 12.01 -3.99 5.58
CA ILE A 62 11.49 -2.95 6.47
C ILE A 62 12.45 -1.76 6.51
N ALA A 63 13.75 -2.01 6.71
CA ALA A 63 14.76 -0.94 6.77
C ALA A 63 14.81 -0.14 5.46
N SER A 64 14.76 -0.80 4.30
CA SER A 64 14.79 -0.13 2.99
C SER A 64 13.54 0.72 2.77
N TYR A 65 12.35 0.19 3.09
CA TYR A 65 11.12 0.97 3.04
C TYR A 65 11.19 2.21 3.95
N ILE A 66 11.65 2.05 5.19
CA ILE A 66 11.81 3.17 6.12
C ILE A 66 12.81 4.22 5.60
N LYS A 67 13.95 3.78 5.05
CA LYS A 67 14.96 4.67 4.47
C LYS A 67 14.40 5.45 3.28
N SER A 68 13.59 4.80 2.45
CA SER A 68 12.93 5.46 1.31
C SER A 68 11.97 6.57 1.72
N LEU A 69 11.58 6.60 3.01
CA LEU A 69 10.69 7.60 3.60
C LEU A 69 11.43 8.61 4.48
N ASP A 70 12.77 8.56 4.57
CA ASP A 70 13.53 9.45 5.47
C ASP A 70 13.27 10.93 5.14
N PHE A 71 13.04 11.28 3.88
CA PHE A 71 12.72 12.65 3.48
C PHE A 71 11.43 13.21 4.10
N LEU A 72 10.50 12.36 4.55
CA LEU A 72 9.28 12.78 5.25
C LEU A 72 9.48 12.94 6.76
N ARG A 73 10.53 12.32 7.32
CA ARG A 73 10.66 12.11 8.77
C ARG A 73 12.05 12.46 9.34
N LYS A 74 12.97 12.94 8.50
CA LYS A 74 14.38 13.18 8.87
C LYS A 74 14.50 14.03 10.12
N ASP A 75 13.74 15.12 10.20
CA ASP A 75 13.78 16.02 11.36
C ASP A 75 13.29 15.32 12.63
N ALA A 76 12.22 14.53 12.54
CA ALA A 76 11.69 13.73 13.64
C ALA A 76 12.70 12.66 14.11
N ARG A 77 13.38 11.99 13.17
CA ARG A 77 14.46 11.03 13.45
C ARG A 77 15.63 11.68 14.19
N MET A 78 16.07 12.86 13.73
CA MET A 78 17.19 13.60 14.34
C MET A 78 16.89 14.04 15.77
N ILE A 79 15.61 14.24 16.13
CA ILE A 79 15.18 14.54 17.50
C ILE A 79 15.31 13.31 18.42
N TYR A 80 15.08 12.10 17.90
CA TYR A 80 15.11 10.84 18.66
C TYR A 80 16.52 10.31 18.92
N ARG A 81 17.52 10.68 18.11
CA ARG A 81 18.91 10.24 18.23
C ARG A 81 19.53 10.73 19.56
N THR A 82 19.32 9.96 20.63
CA THR A 82 19.93 10.20 21.96
C THR A 82 21.00 9.19 22.34
N SER A 83 21.21 8.10 21.58
CA SER A 83 22.24 7.08 21.87
C SER A 83 23.03 6.68 20.62
N LYS A 84 24.32 6.38 20.81
CA LYS A 84 25.27 6.01 19.73
C LYS A 84 25.10 4.58 19.23
N ASP A 85 24.30 3.75 19.90
CA ASP A 85 24.25 2.29 19.69
C ASP A 85 22.93 1.78 19.07
N THR A 86 22.03 2.66 18.63
CA THR A 86 20.77 2.26 17.97
C THR A 86 21.00 1.78 16.54
N GLN A 87 20.38 0.65 16.16
CA GLN A 87 20.33 0.21 14.77
C GLN A 87 19.58 1.28 13.97
N GLU A 88 20.33 1.95 13.09
CA GLU A 88 19.85 3.13 12.36
C GLU A 88 18.55 2.83 11.61
N PHE A 89 17.60 3.78 11.65
CA PHE A 89 16.30 3.74 10.97
C PHE A 89 15.21 2.83 11.56
N ILE A 90 15.50 1.66 12.13
CA ILE A 90 14.43 0.80 12.70
C ILE A 90 14.01 1.31 14.08
N ASP A 91 14.96 1.54 14.98
CA ASP A 91 14.70 1.87 16.38
C ASP A 91 13.96 3.20 16.58
N ASP A 92 14.02 4.09 15.60
CA ASP A 92 13.41 5.42 15.60
C ASP A 92 12.09 5.52 14.80
N SER A 93 11.61 4.41 14.25
CA SER A 93 10.53 4.38 13.25
C SER A 93 9.41 3.38 13.52
N TRP A 94 9.19 3.02 14.78
CA TRP A 94 8.20 1.99 15.11
C TRP A 94 6.78 2.34 14.66
N PHE A 95 6.42 3.62 14.59
CA PHE A 95 5.15 4.06 14.01
C PHE A 95 4.99 3.70 12.52
N ILE A 96 6.07 3.83 11.74
CA ILE A 96 6.09 3.50 10.32
C ILE A 96 5.98 2.00 10.14
N ILE A 97 6.76 1.24 10.94
CA ILE A 97 6.73 -0.22 10.93
C ILE A 97 5.32 -0.71 11.27
N TYR A 98 4.76 -0.22 12.38
CA TYR A 98 3.38 -0.54 12.76
C TYR A 98 2.39 -0.24 11.64
N SER A 99 2.49 0.92 11.00
CA SER A 99 1.59 1.31 9.92
C SER A 99 1.71 0.40 8.70
N ALA A 100 2.94 0.01 8.34
CA ALA A 100 3.21 -0.91 7.24
C ALA A 100 2.69 -2.33 7.51
N LEU A 101 2.76 -2.79 8.76
CA LEU A 101 2.26 -4.10 9.17
C LEU A 101 0.75 -4.11 9.45
N SER A 102 0.10 -2.95 9.54
CA SER A 102 -1.33 -2.83 9.86
C SER A 102 -2.20 -2.44 8.67
N CYS A 103 -1.60 -2.19 7.49
CA CYS A 103 -2.31 -1.77 6.28
C CYS A 103 -1.79 -2.55 5.07
N PRO A 104 -2.64 -2.87 4.10
CA PRO A 104 -2.17 -3.44 2.84
C PRO A 104 -1.29 -2.43 2.08
N LEU A 105 -0.11 -2.87 1.69
CA LEU A 105 0.90 -2.08 0.98
C LEU A 105 0.67 -2.10 -0.53
N LYS A 106 1.04 -1.01 -1.23
CA LYS A 106 0.86 -0.90 -2.69
C LYS A 106 1.71 -1.89 -3.48
N CYS A 107 1.18 -2.38 -4.59
CA CYS A 107 1.84 -3.31 -5.50
C CYS A 107 2.17 -2.61 -6.82
N TRP A 108 3.46 -2.41 -7.09
CA TRP A 108 3.95 -1.83 -8.33
C TRP A 108 4.08 -2.91 -9.41
N ASN A 109 3.75 -2.56 -10.66
CA ASN A 109 4.07 -3.37 -11.82
C ASN A 109 5.32 -2.78 -12.50
N SER A 110 6.46 -3.44 -12.37
CA SER A 110 7.68 -3.03 -13.08
C SER A 110 7.55 -3.34 -14.57
N PRO A 111 7.46 -2.33 -15.45
CA PRO A 111 7.28 -2.55 -16.88
C PRO A 111 8.47 -3.26 -17.53
N ALA A 112 9.67 -3.17 -16.91
CA ALA A 112 10.90 -3.79 -17.39
C ALA A 112 10.91 -5.33 -17.28
N LEU A 113 9.96 -5.91 -16.54
CA LEU A 113 9.90 -7.35 -16.26
C LEU A 113 8.71 -8.04 -16.97
N CYS A 114 7.85 -7.27 -17.64
CA CYS A 114 6.72 -7.79 -18.40
C CYS A 114 7.15 -8.30 -19.78
N GLU A 115 8.13 -9.21 -19.83
CA GLU A 115 8.38 -10.00 -21.04
C GLU A 115 7.40 -11.18 -21.03
N ARG A 116 6.25 -10.97 -21.67
CA ARG A 116 5.38 -12.07 -22.05
C ARG A 116 5.92 -12.63 -23.36
N ASP A 117 6.43 -13.85 -23.33
CA ASP A 117 6.64 -14.60 -24.57
C ASP A 117 5.30 -14.61 -25.32
N SER A 118 5.30 -14.04 -26.52
CA SER A 118 4.11 -13.71 -27.34
C SER A 118 3.21 -14.90 -27.69
N LEU A 119 3.57 -16.11 -27.25
CA LEU A 119 2.89 -17.38 -27.52
C LEU A 119 2.15 -17.96 -26.31
N ASP A 120 2.43 -17.54 -25.07
CA ASP A 120 1.71 -18.03 -23.89
C ASP A 120 0.46 -17.19 -23.60
N MET A 121 -0.63 -17.56 -24.26
CA MET A 121 -1.94 -16.92 -24.17
C MET A 121 -2.62 -17.09 -22.79
N GLN A 122 -2.12 -17.96 -21.92
CA GLN A 122 -2.69 -18.20 -20.59
C GLN A 122 -1.98 -17.42 -19.48
N LYS A 123 -0.77 -16.90 -19.74
CA LYS A 123 -0.02 -16.10 -18.76
C LYS A 123 -0.70 -14.73 -18.50
N PRO A 124 -0.88 -14.32 -17.24
CA PRO A 124 -1.42 -13.00 -16.93
C PRO A 124 -0.46 -11.88 -17.38
N ILE A 125 -1.00 -10.70 -17.68
CA ILE A 125 -0.24 -9.48 -18.00
C ILE A 125 0.60 -9.04 -16.79
N TYR A 126 -0.01 -9.12 -15.61
CA TYR A 126 0.63 -8.85 -14.34
C TYR A 126 0.24 -9.95 -13.37
N ALA A 127 1.20 -10.43 -12.60
CA ALA A 127 0.95 -11.25 -11.43
C ALA A 127 1.77 -10.64 -10.29
N GLY A 128 1.09 -10.30 -9.21
CA GLY A 128 1.73 -9.78 -8.00
C GLY A 128 1.02 -10.31 -6.77
N GLU A 129 1.69 -10.15 -5.64
CA GLU A 129 1.23 -10.67 -4.36
C GLU A 129 1.21 -9.55 -3.33
N CYS A 130 0.26 -9.61 -2.42
CA CYS A 130 0.18 -8.69 -1.31
C CYS A 130 -0.34 -9.37 -0.05
N VAL A 131 -0.18 -8.70 1.07
CA VAL A 131 -0.71 -9.15 2.36
C VAL A 131 -1.74 -8.15 2.86
N VAL A 132 -2.84 -8.69 3.37
CA VAL A 132 -3.85 -7.95 4.10
C VAL A 132 -3.74 -8.32 5.59
N PRO A 133 -3.34 -7.37 6.45
CA PRO A 133 -3.38 -7.57 7.89
C PRO A 133 -4.81 -7.58 8.43
N VAL A 134 -5.13 -8.55 9.29
CA VAL A 134 -6.44 -8.67 9.94
C VAL A 134 -6.31 -9.10 11.39
N ASP A 135 -7.29 -8.71 12.19
CA ASP A 135 -7.46 -9.16 13.57
C ASP A 135 -8.64 -10.13 13.59
N CYS A 136 -8.43 -11.32 14.14
CA CYS A 136 -9.49 -12.28 14.38
C CYS A 136 -9.77 -12.34 15.88
N HIS A 137 -11.02 -12.15 16.27
CA HIS A 137 -11.48 -12.33 17.66
C HIS A 137 -12.81 -13.07 17.67
N ASP A 138 -12.83 -14.24 18.33
CA ASP A 138 -14.00 -15.12 18.42
C ASP A 138 -14.62 -15.46 17.05
N GLY A 139 -13.74 -15.63 16.04
CA GLY A 139 -14.12 -15.91 14.65
C GLY A 139 -14.60 -14.69 13.86
N ILE A 140 -14.59 -13.49 14.46
CA ILE A 140 -14.88 -12.24 13.78
C ILE A 140 -13.58 -11.69 13.20
N ILE A 141 -13.49 -11.66 11.88
CA ILE A 141 -12.37 -11.06 11.14
C ILE A 141 -12.64 -9.56 11.00
N SER A 142 -11.68 -8.75 11.41
CA SER A 142 -11.72 -7.30 11.30
C SER A 142 -10.47 -6.79 10.62
N THR A 143 -10.65 -5.90 9.65
CA THR A 143 -9.57 -5.09 9.09
C THR A 143 -9.47 -3.81 9.91
N LYS A 144 -8.34 -3.11 9.86
CA LYS A 144 -8.18 -1.77 10.46
C LYS A 144 -9.26 -0.76 9.99
N THR A 145 -9.78 -0.93 8.78
CA THR A 145 -10.86 -0.09 8.20
C THR A 145 -12.27 -0.57 8.52
N GLY A 146 -12.42 -1.70 9.20
CA GLY A 146 -13.68 -2.15 9.78
C GLY A 146 -14.68 -2.82 8.84
N ARG A 147 -14.32 -3.16 7.58
CA ARG A 147 -14.95 -4.26 6.78
C ARG A 147 -14.54 -4.34 5.31
N SER A 148 -14.15 -3.25 4.65
CA SER A 148 -13.79 -3.29 3.23
C SER A 148 -12.47 -2.59 2.93
N ILE A 149 -11.71 -3.21 2.04
CA ILE A 149 -10.42 -2.71 1.56
C ILE A 149 -10.62 -2.39 0.08
N PRO A 150 -10.52 -1.10 -0.31
CA PRO A 150 -10.61 -0.69 -1.70
C PRO A 150 -9.54 -1.40 -2.53
N LEU A 151 -9.86 -1.67 -3.80
CA LEU A 151 -8.92 -2.11 -4.80
C LEU A 151 -8.94 -1.11 -5.94
N ASN A 152 -7.81 -0.48 -6.18
CA ASN A 152 -7.66 0.53 -7.22
C ASN A 152 -6.58 0.12 -8.21
N ALA A 153 -6.90 0.18 -9.51
CA ALA A 153 -5.95 -0.14 -10.58
C ALA A 153 -5.44 1.14 -11.25
N TRP A 154 -4.13 1.22 -11.47
CA TRP A 154 -3.50 2.38 -12.08
C TRP A 154 -3.00 2.08 -13.48
N PHE A 155 -3.33 2.99 -14.39
CA PHE A 155 -2.89 2.92 -15.78
C PHE A 155 -2.35 4.29 -16.22
N PHE A 156 -1.22 4.27 -16.90
CA PHE A 156 -0.81 5.38 -17.75
C PHE A 156 -1.42 5.19 -19.14
N ILE A 157 -2.10 6.22 -19.64
CA ILE A 157 -2.74 6.22 -20.96
C ILE A 157 -2.10 7.34 -21.79
N ASP A 158 -1.32 6.96 -22.81
CA ASP A 158 -0.59 7.90 -23.66
C ASP A 158 -1.52 8.58 -24.68
N LYS A 159 -2.45 7.82 -25.27
CA LYS A 159 -3.47 8.36 -26.19
C LYS A 159 -4.88 8.02 -25.72
N PRO A 160 -5.82 8.99 -25.75
CA PRO A 160 -7.21 8.76 -25.30
C PRO A 160 -7.92 7.61 -26.00
N ILE A 161 -7.61 7.38 -27.28
CA ILE A 161 -8.23 6.32 -28.07
C ILE A 161 -7.93 4.93 -27.51
N ALA A 162 -6.76 4.77 -26.86
CA ALA A 162 -6.38 3.51 -26.25
C ALA A 162 -7.32 3.14 -25.10
N ALA A 163 -7.93 4.12 -24.41
CA ALA A 163 -8.86 3.89 -23.32
C ALA A 163 -10.05 2.97 -23.67
N SER A 164 -10.42 2.85 -24.95
CA SER A 164 -11.46 1.91 -25.41
C SER A 164 -11.16 0.45 -25.09
N LYS A 165 -9.90 0.15 -24.76
CA LYS A 165 -9.41 -1.20 -24.53
C LYS A 165 -9.36 -1.54 -23.03
N VAL A 166 -9.46 -0.53 -22.15
CA VAL A 166 -9.49 -0.70 -20.69
C VAL A 166 -10.58 -1.67 -20.18
N PRO A 167 -11.81 -1.67 -20.75
CA PRO A 167 -12.84 -2.66 -20.38
C PRO A 167 -12.46 -4.12 -20.66
N GLY A 168 -11.49 -4.37 -21.55
CA GLY A 168 -10.97 -5.70 -21.86
C GLY A 168 -10.04 -6.27 -20.78
N PHE A 169 -9.65 -5.46 -19.79
CA PHE A 169 -8.83 -5.92 -18.66
C PHE A 169 -9.67 -6.36 -17.48
N VAL A 170 -9.33 -7.53 -16.96
CA VAL A 170 -9.95 -8.15 -15.79
C VAL A 170 -8.87 -8.40 -14.74
N THR A 171 -9.13 -7.96 -13.52
CA THR A 171 -8.33 -8.29 -12.35
C THR A 171 -8.93 -9.51 -11.67
N GLU A 172 -8.16 -10.59 -11.56
CA GLU A 172 -8.48 -11.75 -10.75
C GLU A 172 -7.77 -11.65 -9.41
N ILE A 173 -8.49 -11.89 -8.31
CA ILE A 173 -7.97 -11.83 -6.95
C ILE A 173 -8.22 -13.16 -6.28
N ARG A 174 -7.19 -13.76 -5.70
CA ARG A 174 -7.25 -15.08 -5.08
C ARG A 174 -6.64 -15.05 -3.69
N GLN A 175 -7.36 -15.55 -2.70
CA GLN A 175 -6.85 -15.82 -1.36
C GLN A 175 -6.49 -17.30 -1.26
N SER A 176 -5.19 -17.62 -1.39
CA SER A 176 -4.59 -18.97 -1.32
C SER A 176 -5.29 -20.06 -2.17
N GLN A 177 -4.86 -21.32 -2.02
CA GLN A 177 -5.25 -22.43 -2.90
C GLN A 177 -6.74 -22.86 -2.77
N TYR A 178 -7.50 -22.36 -1.78
CA TYR A 178 -8.83 -22.93 -1.44
C TYR A 178 -9.92 -21.95 -0.95
N GLY A 179 -9.72 -20.64 -0.88
CA GLY A 179 -10.64 -19.76 -0.12
C GLY A 179 -11.53 -18.83 -0.94
N ALA A 180 -10.99 -17.66 -1.27
CA ALA A 180 -11.76 -16.54 -1.79
C ALA A 180 -11.32 -16.18 -3.20
N TYR A 181 -12.29 -16.02 -4.09
CA TYR A 181 -12.04 -15.66 -5.48
C TYR A 181 -12.95 -14.53 -5.95
N LYS A 182 -12.37 -13.54 -6.63
CA LYS A 182 -13.14 -12.44 -7.22
C LYS A 182 -12.55 -12.04 -8.57
N LYS A 183 -13.41 -11.87 -9.58
CA LYS A 183 -13.08 -11.16 -10.80
C LYS A 183 -13.62 -9.74 -10.75
N ARG A 184 -12.79 -8.77 -11.10
CA ARG A 184 -13.14 -7.36 -11.20
C ARG A 184 -12.79 -6.85 -12.59
N SER A 185 -13.65 -6.04 -13.16
CA SER A 185 -13.37 -5.31 -14.40
C SER A 185 -13.78 -3.87 -14.23
N THR A 186 -13.17 -3.00 -15.02
CA THR A 186 -13.65 -1.63 -15.16
C THR A 186 -15.04 -1.69 -15.81
N GLN A 187 -16.09 -1.29 -15.08
CA GLN A 187 -17.45 -1.36 -15.60
C GLN A 187 -17.73 -0.16 -16.52
N GLY A 188 -18.36 -0.42 -17.67
CA GLY A 188 -18.90 0.59 -18.57
C GLY A 188 -17.91 1.14 -19.59
N ASN A 189 -18.35 2.12 -20.40
CA ASN A 189 -17.55 2.73 -21.44
C ASN A 189 -16.63 3.82 -20.85
N VAL A 190 -15.65 3.43 -20.03
CA VAL A 190 -14.73 4.36 -19.35
C VAL A 190 -13.94 5.24 -20.32
N ALA A 191 -13.80 4.81 -21.57
CA ALA A 191 -13.18 5.56 -22.66
C ALA A 191 -13.89 6.90 -22.93
N ASP A 192 -15.20 6.99 -22.67
CA ASP A 192 -15.95 8.24 -22.85
C ASP A 192 -15.49 9.34 -21.87
N PHE A 193 -14.84 8.99 -20.76
CA PHE A 193 -14.36 9.95 -19.76
C PHE A 193 -12.88 10.32 -19.92
N ILE A 194 -12.14 9.55 -20.72
CA ILE A 194 -10.70 9.75 -20.93
C ILE A 194 -10.52 10.54 -22.21
N LYS A 195 -10.23 11.84 -22.08
CA LYS A 195 -10.11 12.78 -23.22
C LYS A 195 -8.69 13.23 -23.51
N GLU A 196 -7.76 12.90 -22.63
CA GLU A 196 -6.39 13.40 -22.69
C GLU A 196 -5.40 12.35 -22.17
N ARG A 197 -4.14 12.53 -22.52
CA ARG A 197 -3.03 11.78 -21.94
C ARG A 197 -3.01 11.97 -20.43
N GLY A 198 -2.69 10.92 -19.67
CA GLY A 198 -2.54 11.03 -18.23
C GLY A 198 -2.41 9.71 -17.49
N VAL A 199 -2.25 9.83 -16.17
CA VAL A 199 -2.27 8.70 -15.26
C VAL A 199 -3.64 8.62 -14.59
N TYR A 200 -4.28 7.47 -14.72
CA TYR A 200 -5.65 7.24 -14.32
C TYR A 200 -5.72 6.12 -13.28
N CYS A 201 -6.47 6.38 -12.22
CA CYS A 201 -6.81 5.41 -11.18
C CYS A 201 -8.26 4.98 -11.38
N PHE A 202 -8.52 3.68 -11.40
CA PHE A 202 -9.84 3.09 -11.56
C PHE A 202 -10.24 2.36 -10.28
N ASN A 203 -11.43 2.66 -9.77
CA ASN A 203 -12.02 1.95 -8.65
C ASN A 203 -12.57 0.60 -9.12
N LEU A 204 -12.02 -0.50 -8.63
CA LEU A 204 -12.47 -1.86 -8.93
C LEU A 204 -13.44 -2.42 -7.87
N GLY A 205 -13.85 -1.59 -6.91
CA GLY A 205 -14.61 -1.95 -5.72
C GLY A 205 -13.68 -2.42 -4.61
N ASP A 206 -14.16 -3.35 -3.78
CA ASP A 206 -13.38 -3.88 -2.67
C ASP A 206 -12.85 -5.30 -2.96
N LEU A 207 -11.77 -5.66 -2.26
CA LEU A 207 -11.23 -7.01 -2.14
C LEU A 207 -12.33 -8.04 -1.77
N PRO A 208 -12.15 -9.34 -2.08
CA PRO A 208 -13.05 -10.38 -1.57
C PRO A 208 -13.05 -10.43 -0.04
N ASP A 209 -14.10 -11.05 0.52
CA ASP A 209 -14.16 -11.33 1.94
C ASP A 209 -13.00 -12.25 2.33
N ILE A 210 -12.40 -11.97 3.48
CA ILE A 210 -11.24 -12.68 4.00
C ILE A 210 -11.73 -13.88 4.78
N PHE A 211 -11.22 -15.07 4.44
CA PHE A 211 -11.51 -16.30 5.16
C PHE A 211 -10.22 -16.85 5.78
N LEU A 212 -10.27 -17.14 7.08
CA LEU A 212 -9.24 -17.89 7.79
C LEU A 212 -9.72 -19.34 7.93
N ASN A 213 -8.84 -20.32 7.73
CA ASN A 213 -9.25 -21.73 7.73
C ASN A 213 -9.65 -22.17 9.14
N ASN A 214 -10.89 -22.65 9.30
CA ASN A 214 -11.59 -22.82 10.59
C ASN A 214 -11.16 -24.04 11.43
N GLN A 215 -10.08 -24.76 11.08
CA GLN A 215 -9.79 -26.06 11.70
C GLN A 215 -9.14 -26.00 13.09
N ASP A 216 -8.66 -24.84 13.55
CA ASP A 216 -8.17 -24.68 14.93
C ASP A 216 -9.06 -23.72 15.72
N HIS A 217 -9.87 -24.29 16.61
CA HIS A 217 -10.85 -23.59 17.44
C HIS A 217 -10.23 -22.74 18.57
N LYS A 218 -9.33 -21.81 18.25
CA LYS A 218 -8.84 -20.68 19.10
C LYS A 218 -8.22 -19.54 18.27
N ILE A 219 -8.85 -19.12 17.18
CA ILE A 219 -8.29 -18.07 16.28
C ILE A 219 -8.51 -16.68 16.92
N ASN A 220 -7.65 -16.31 17.87
CA ASN A 220 -7.58 -14.97 18.43
C ASN A 220 -6.19 -14.39 18.18
N GLY A 221 -6.10 -13.30 17.43
CA GLY A 221 -4.80 -12.67 17.13
C GLY A 221 -4.74 -11.88 15.84
N HIS A 222 -3.54 -11.40 15.54
CA HIS A 222 -3.17 -10.73 14.30
C HIS A 222 -2.74 -11.76 13.24
N TYR A 223 -3.18 -11.58 12.00
CA TYR A 223 -2.85 -12.47 10.89
C TYR A 223 -2.51 -11.69 9.63
N PHE A 224 -1.56 -12.23 8.87
CA PHE A 224 -1.25 -11.80 7.52
C PHE A 224 -1.97 -12.69 6.51
N CYS A 225 -2.97 -12.13 5.83
CA CYS A 225 -3.75 -12.83 4.81
C CYS A 225 -3.16 -12.56 3.42
N PRO A 226 -2.51 -13.54 2.78
CA PRO A 226 -1.86 -13.33 1.50
C PRO A 226 -2.88 -13.41 0.36
N PHE A 227 -2.72 -12.52 -0.62
CA PHE A 227 -3.53 -12.42 -1.83
C PHE A 227 -2.64 -12.44 -3.06
N GLU A 228 -3.09 -13.20 -4.06
CA GLU A 228 -2.55 -13.15 -5.42
C GLU A 228 -3.47 -12.26 -6.28
N ILE A 229 -2.87 -11.31 -6.98
CA ILE A 229 -3.56 -10.38 -7.88
C ILE A 229 -3.02 -10.57 -9.29
N ARG A 230 -3.90 -10.92 -10.22
CA ARG A 230 -3.56 -11.13 -11.64
C ARG A 230 -4.34 -10.18 -12.53
N LEU A 231 -3.66 -9.49 -13.43
CA LEU A 231 -4.29 -8.77 -14.54
C LEU A 231 -4.34 -9.70 -15.76
N VAL A 232 -5.54 -9.94 -16.29
CA VAL A 232 -5.74 -10.75 -17.50
C VAL A 232 -6.50 -9.96 -18.55
N GLU A 233 -6.25 -10.27 -19.81
CA GLU A 233 -6.96 -9.72 -20.95
C GLU A 233 -8.07 -10.69 -21.39
N VAL A 234 -9.27 -10.18 -21.62
CA VAL A 234 -10.43 -10.98 -22.02
C VAL A 234 -11.05 -10.41 -23.30
N GLY A 235 -11.24 -11.25 -24.31
CA GLY A 235 -12.02 -10.92 -25.50
C GLY A 235 -11.28 -10.15 -26.60
N MET A 236 -9.95 -10.05 -26.56
CA MET A 236 -9.12 -9.48 -27.64
C MET A 236 -8.33 -10.58 -28.36
N ALA A 237 -8.12 -10.44 -29.68
CA ALA A 237 -7.34 -11.38 -30.47
C ALA A 237 -5.83 -11.14 -30.24
N PRO A 238 -5.06 -12.14 -29.75
CA PRO A 238 -3.59 -12.04 -29.64
C PRO A 238 -2.93 -11.88 -31.02
N PRO A 239 -1.74 -11.24 -31.16
CA PRO A 239 -0.87 -10.65 -30.12
C PRO A 239 -0.90 -9.11 -30.16
N THR A 240 -2.05 -8.49 -30.44
CA THR A 240 -2.08 -7.08 -30.88
C THR A 240 -1.89 -6.03 -29.78
N TYR A 241 -1.79 -6.40 -28.49
CA TYR A 241 -1.99 -5.43 -27.42
C TYR A 241 -0.74 -4.93 -26.70
N PHE A 242 -0.06 -5.76 -25.89
CA PHE A 242 0.90 -5.21 -24.92
C PHE A 242 2.20 -4.67 -25.55
N GLU A 243 2.58 -5.17 -26.72
CA GLU A 243 3.77 -4.70 -27.43
C GLU A 243 3.56 -3.32 -28.11
N ASN A 244 2.33 -2.78 -28.18
CA ASN A 244 2.00 -1.51 -28.87
C ASN A 244 0.78 -0.75 -28.29
N SER A 245 0.49 -0.87 -26.99
CA SER A 245 -0.84 -0.56 -26.44
C SER A 245 -1.19 0.92 -26.23
N GLU A 246 -0.20 1.82 -26.16
CA GLU A 246 -0.39 3.20 -25.63
C GLU A 246 -1.02 3.23 -24.21
N ILE A 247 -1.03 2.08 -23.53
CA ILE A 247 -1.51 1.88 -22.16
C ILE A 247 -0.49 1.06 -21.40
N THR A 248 -0.04 1.59 -20.27
CA THR A 248 0.87 0.90 -19.36
C THR A 248 0.14 0.67 -18.04
N PHE A 249 0.09 -0.59 -17.60
CA PHE A 249 -0.38 -0.90 -16.25
C PHE A 249 0.72 -0.56 -15.24
N LEU A 250 0.39 0.27 -14.25
CA LEU A 250 1.35 0.77 -13.26
C LEU A 250 1.33 -0.03 -11.96
N GLY A 251 0.18 -0.58 -11.54
CA GLY A 251 0.07 -1.31 -10.28
C GLY A 251 -1.30 -1.18 -9.61
N TYR A 252 -1.38 -1.73 -8.40
CA TYR A 252 -2.56 -1.67 -7.54
C TYR A 252 -2.27 -0.95 -6.22
N ASP A 253 -3.22 -0.15 -5.75
CA ASP A 253 -3.24 0.32 -4.37
C ASP A 253 -4.56 0.00 -3.67
N PHE A 254 -4.54 0.20 -2.35
CA PHE A 254 -5.63 -0.11 -1.44
C PHE A 254 -6.15 1.12 -0.69
N ASN A 255 -5.86 2.31 -1.22
CA ASN A 255 -6.19 3.56 -0.57
C ASN A 255 -7.68 3.86 -0.65
N SER A 256 -8.23 4.38 0.44
CA SER A 256 -9.57 4.96 0.45
C SER A 256 -9.51 6.40 -0.05
N TYR A 257 -9.69 6.58 -1.36
CA TYR A 257 -9.75 7.90 -2.01
C TYR A 257 -11.09 8.62 -1.80
N GLY A 258 -12.12 7.93 -1.29
CA GLY A 258 -13.49 8.44 -1.26
C GLY A 258 -13.82 9.26 -0.02
N PHE A 259 -14.34 10.47 -0.22
CA PHE A 259 -15.00 11.26 0.83
C PHE A 259 -16.45 10.82 1.10
N GLY A 260 -16.67 9.52 1.20
CA GLY A 260 -18.02 8.95 1.34
C GLY A 260 -18.89 9.04 0.07
N LYS A 261 -18.30 9.36 -1.10
CA LYS A 261 -18.99 9.39 -2.39
C LYS A 261 -18.47 8.28 -3.32
N PRO A 262 -19.35 7.56 -4.05
CA PRO A 262 -18.92 6.55 -5.01
C PRO A 262 -18.32 7.20 -6.26
N TRP A 263 -17.05 6.90 -6.54
CA TRP A 263 -16.30 7.35 -7.71
C TRP A 263 -15.97 6.18 -8.64
N ILE A 264 -15.77 6.45 -9.94
CA ILE A 264 -15.43 5.44 -10.96
C ILE A 264 -13.93 5.47 -11.23
N LEU A 265 -13.42 6.64 -11.62
CA LEU A 265 -12.02 6.86 -11.90
C LEU A 265 -11.61 8.28 -11.49
N PHE A 266 -10.32 8.51 -11.34
CA PHE A 266 -9.77 9.86 -11.31
C PHE A 266 -8.47 9.95 -12.10
N LYS A 267 -8.13 11.15 -12.54
CA LYS A 267 -6.85 11.46 -13.18
C LYS A 267 -5.93 12.19 -12.20
N CYS A 268 -4.65 11.85 -12.23
CA CYS A 268 -3.58 12.66 -11.62
C CYS A 268 -2.85 13.49 -12.68
N ASP A 269 -2.23 14.59 -12.24
CA ASP A 269 -1.33 15.33 -13.11
C ASP A 269 -0.14 14.47 -13.54
N ARG A 270 0.34 14.72 -14.76
CA ARG A 270 1.36 13.89 -15.43
C ARG A 270 2.66 13.82 -14.63
N ASP A 271 3.01 14.89 -13.95
CA ASP A 271 4.28 15.02 -13.23
C ASP A 271 4.39 14.07 -12.02
N PHE A 272 3.29 13.41 -11.66
CA PHE A 272 3.23 12.52 -10.50
C PHE A 272 3.36 11.03 -10.82
N GLU A 273 3.51 10.62 -12.08
CA GLU A 273 3.59 9.20 -12.48
C GLU A 273 4.61 8.40 -11.67
N ALA A 274 5.84 8.89 -11.55
CA ALA A 274 6.92 8.23 -10.80
C ALA A 274 6.71 8.23 -9.28
N SER A 275 5.76 9.02 -8.77
CA SER A 275 5.53 9.21 -7.33
C SER A 275 4.38 8.38 -6.75
N ILE A 276 3.65 7.64 -7.60
CA ILE A 276 2.45 6.89 -7.21
C ILE A 276 2.82 5.68 -6.36
N PHE A 277 3.82 4.95 -6.84
CA PHE A 277 4.31 3.71 -6.27
C PHE A 277 5.73 3.91 -5.76
N ASN A 278 5.95 3.58 -4.50
CA ASN A 278 7.28 3.47 -3.93
C ASN A 278 7.79 2.03 -4.19
N PRO A 279 8.87 1.84 -4.97
CA PRO A 279 9.40 0.49 -5.23
C PRO A 279 9.73 -0.29 -3.95
N PHE A 280 10.18 0.39 -2.89
CA PHE A 280 10.49 -0.24 -1.61
C PHE A 280 9.23 -0.67 -0.84
N GLU A 281 8.10 0.00 -1.05
CA GLU A 281 6.80 -0.41 -0.49
C GLU A 281 6.34 -1.73 -1.12
N SER A 282 6.46 -1.83 -2.45
CA SER A 282 6.12 -3.05 -3.18
C SER A 282 7.07 -4.20 -2.84
N TYR A 283 8.37 -3.92 -2.72
CA TYR A 283 9.35 -4.89 -2.25
C TYR A 283 9.01 -5.43 -0.85
N LEU A 284 8.60 -4.55 0.06
CA LEU A 284 8.14 -4.96 1.39
C LEU A 284 6.84 -5.78 1.33
N ALA A 285 5.89 -5.41 0.46
CA ALA A 285 4.64 -6.14 0.26
C ALA A 285 4.88 -7.58 -0.22
N GLU A 286 5.76 -7.75 -1.21
CA GLU A 286 6.16 -9.06 -1.74
C GLU A 286 6.95 -9.87 -0.69
N SER A 287 7.83 -9.23 0.06
CA SER A 287 8.58 -9.88 1.14
C SER A 287 7.64 -10.38 2.24
N LEU A 288 6.61 -9.60 2.60
CA LEU A 288 5.58 -10.02 3.55
C LEU A 288 4.76 -11.20 3.04
N ALA A 289 4.38 -11.20 1.76
CA ALA A 289 3.71 -12.35 1.14
C ALA A 289 4.60 -13.59 1.15
N LYS A 290 5.91 -13.40 0.92
CA LYS A 290 6.94 -14.45 1.03
C LYS A 290 7.01 -15.07 2.40
N PHE A 291 7.05 -14.24 3.41
CA PHE A 291 7.10 -14.66 4.79
C PHE A 291 5.93 -15.59 5.18
N THR A 292 4.74 -15.39 4.61
CA THR A 292 3.58 -16.27 4.91
C THR A 292 3.66 -17.65 4.25
N GLY A 293 4.55 -17.88 3.28
CA GLY A 293 4.74 -19.16 2.60
C GLY A 293 3.56 -19.64 1.74
N ALA A 294 2.59 -18.78 1.41
CA ALA A 294 1.31 -19.21 0.84
C ALA A 294 1.30 -19.39 -0.69
N PHE A 295 2.26 -18.80 -1.40
CA PHE A 295 2.37 -18.84 -2.86
C PHE A 295 3.78 -19.28 -3.29
N PRO A 296 3.94 -19.95 -4.44
CA PRO A 296 5.26 -20.27 -4.98
C PRO A 296 5.90 -19.01 -5.57
N PHE A 297 6.92 -18.46 -4.90
CA PHE A 297 7.52 -17.18 -5.29
C PHE A 297 8.41 -17.30 -6.53
N SER A 298 8.17 -16.45 -7.53
CA SER A 298 9.22 -16.00 -8.44
C SER A 298 10.10 -14.96 -7.75
N HIS A 299 11.34 -14.80 -8.22
CA HIS A 299 12.36 -13.88 -7.72
C HIS A 299 11.77 -12.53 -7.22
N ILE A 300 12.12 -12.10 -5.99
CA ILE A 300 11.78 -10.77 -5.50
C ILE A 300 12.86 -9.81 -5.98
N ASP A 301 12.51 -8.92 -6.88
CA ASP A 301 13.46 -7.92 -7.39
C ASP A 301 13.67 -6.81 -6.37
N TRP A 302 14.88 -6.81 -5.81
CA TRP A 302 15.34 -5.72 -4.97
C TRP A 302 15.45 -4.43 -5.81
N PRO A 303 14.90 -3.28 -5.36
CA PRO A 303 15.05 -2.02 -6.08
C PRO A 303 16.52 -1.71 -6.35
N SER A 304 16.88 -1.43 -7.61
CA SER A 304 18.27 -1.23 -8.05
C SER A 304 18.99 -0.03 -7.40
N GLN A 305 18.24 0.84 -6.70
CA GLN A 305 18.78 1.90 -5.86
C GLN A 305 18.94 1.37 -4.43
N THR A 306 20.20 1.22 -3.99
CA THR A 306 20.71 0.80 -2.67
C THR A 306 20.93 -0.69 -2.46
N ALA A 307 21.98 -1.19 -1.81
CA ALA A 307 23.29 -0.66 -1.43
C ALA A 307 24.05 -1.81 -0.72
N ASP A 308 25.26 -2.14 -1.15
CA ASP A 308 26.22 -2.90 -0.32
C ASP A 308 26.97 -1.98 0.67
N THR A 309 26.74 -0.66 0.63
CA THR A 309 27.41 0.33 1.49
C THR A 309 26.37 1.21 2.17
N GLY A 310 26.19 1.03 3.48
CA GLY A 310 25.13 1.63 4.30
C GLY A 310 25.11 3.16 4.45
N GLU A 311 25.71 3.94 3.55
CA GLU A 311 25.87 5.40 3.64
C GLU A 311 25.09 6.22 2.60
N GLU A 312 24.65 5.64 1.47
CA GLU A 312 23.97 6.43 0.44
C GLU A 312 22.50 6.71 0.79
N SER A 313 22.12 7.99 0.78
CA SER A 313 20.74 8.43 0.96
C SER A 313 19.88 8.01 -0.21
N ILE A 314 18.77 7.29 0.05
CA ILE A 314 17.76 6.99 -0.97
C ILE A 314 17.16 8.30 -1.46
N GLU A 315 17.14 8.52 -2.76
CA GLU A 315 16.49 9.70 -3.34
C GLU A 315 14.99 9.67 -2.99
N PRO A 316 14.39 10.82 -2.62
CA PRO A 316 12.95 10.90 -2.39
C PRO A 316 12.19 10.45 -3.64
N TYR A 317 11.31 9.45 -3.51
CA TYR A 317 10.45 9.03 -4.62
C TYR A 317 9.36 10.06 -4.94
N PHE A 318 9.17 11.08 -4.09
CA PHE A 318 8.35 12.25 -4.39
C PHE A 318 8.77 13.50 -3.59
N ASP A 319 8.42 14.69 -4.11
CA ASP A 319 8.58 15.97 -3.41
C ASP A 319 7.39 16.22 -2.47
N PRO A 320 7.58 16.28 -1.14
CA PRO A 320 6.50 16.52 -0.18
C PRO A 320 5.89 17.92 -0.28
N ASN A 321 6.57 18.88 -0.92
CA ASN A 321 6.04 20.23 -1.13
C ASN A 321 5.04 20.28 -2.30
N GLN A 322 5.04 19.28 -3.17
CA GLN A 322 4.12 19.20 -4.31
C GLN A 322 2.97 18.28 -3.95
N ARG A 323 1.73 18.79 -3.91
CA ARG A 323 0.55 17.95 -3.67
C ARG A 323 0.01 17.39 -4.98
N ALA A 324 -0.09 16.07 -5.07
CA ALA A 324 -0.73 15.40 -6.20
C ALA A 324 -2.26 15.59 -6.16
N MET A 325 -2.79 16.41 -7.06
CA MET A 325 -4.24 16.65 -7.17
C MET A 325 -4.92 15.52 -7.96
N ARG A 326 -6.11 15.12 -7.51
CA ARG A 326 -6.93 14.07 -8.13
C ARG A 326 -8.17 14.69 -8.74
N HIS A 327 -8.48 14.36 -9.99
CA HIS A 327 -9.62 14.86 -10.74
C HIS A 327 -10.66 13.75 -10.88
N PHE A 328 -11.65 13.72 -9.99
CA PHE A 328 -12.60 12.61 -9.86
C PHE A 328 -13.73 12.64 -10.89
N VAL A 329 -14.05 11.46 -11.41
CA VAL A 329 -15.26 11.17 -12.17
C VAL A 329 -16.17 10.29 -11.31
N TYR A 330 -17.36 10.80 -10.99
CA TYR A 330 -18.32 10.12 -10.11
C TYR A 330 -19.34 9.29 -10.89
N ARG A 331 -19.84 8.21 -10.25
CA ARG A 331 -20.89 7.36 -10.84
C ARG A 331 -22.22 8.08 -11.03
N PHE A 332 -22.52 9.05 -10.15
CA PHE A 332 -23.72 9.87 -10.23
C PHE A 332 -23.31 11.31 -10.57
N PRO A 333 -23.59 11.80 -11.80
CA PRO A 333 -23.10 13.11 -12.30
C PRO A 333 -23.56 14.32 -11.48
N ARG A 334 -24.56 14.16 -10.60
CA ARG A 334 -25.01 15.20 -9.67
C ARG A 334 -24.01 15.47 -8.54
N ALA A 335 -23.08 14.55 -8.29
CA ALA A 335 -22.01 14.75 -7.33
C ALA A 335 -20.94 15.65 -7.95
N GLN A 336 -20.81 16.87 -7.46
CA GLN A 336 -19.70 17.75 -7.82
C GLN A 336 -18.46 17.42 -6.97
N GLN A 337 -17.29 17.60 -7.61
CA GLN A 337 -16.00 17.56 -6.95
C GLN A 337 -15.85 18.75 -6.01
N ASP A 338 -15.35 18.49 -4.80
CA ASP A 338 -15.06 19.53 -3.82
C ASP A 338 -13.56 19.81 -3.81
N TRP A 339 -13.14 20.81 -4.59
CA TRP A 339 -11.74 21.20 -4.73
C TRP A 339 -11.08 21.66 -3.43
N ASN A 340 -11.85 22.29 -2.55
CA ASN A 340 -11.33 22.73 -1.27
C ASN A 340 -11.02 21.54 -0.39
N LYS A 341 -11.92 20.54 -0.38
CA LYS A 341 -11.69 19.30 0.33
C LYS A 341 -10.45 18.57 -0.20
N GLU A 342 -10.34 18.37 -1.52
CA GLU A 342 -9.15 17.75 -2.12
C GLU A 342 -7.85 18.44 -1.73
N ARG A 343 -7.81 19.77 -1.75
CA ARG A 343 -6.63 20.55 -1.39
C ARG A 343 -6.22 20.39 0.07
N THR A 344 -7.16 20.12 0.97
CA THR A 344 -6.88 20.00 2.41
C THR A 344 -6.46 18.60 2.85
N VAL A 345 -6.58 17.60 1.99
CA VAL A 345 -6.40 16.20 2.35
C VAL A 345 -4.91 15.84 2.42
N ALA A 346 -4.57 14.94 3.34
CA ALA A 346 -3.22 14.39 3.46
C ALA A 346 -2.78 13.75 2.14
N ASP A 347 -1.48 13.79 1.86
CA ASP A 347 -0.94 13.22 0.64
C ASP A 347 -1.14 11.70 0.63
N TRP A 348 -1.79 11.22 -0.42
CA TRP A 348 -2.17 9.82 -0.57
C TRP A 348 -1.02 8.93 -1.05
N ARG A 349 0.11 9.52 -1.44
CA ARG A 349 1.32 8.76 -1.82
C ARG A 349 1.99 8.12 -0.61
N ALA A 350 1.75 8.65 0.60
CA ALA A 350 2.15 8.08 1.90
C ALA A 350 1.03 8.28 2.96
N PRO A 351 -0.17 7.72 2.74
CA PRO A 351 -1.40 8.10 3.44
C PRO A 351 -1.39 7.71 4.93
N HIS A 352 -0.64 6.68 5.30
CA HIS A 352 -0.55 6.18 6.68
C HIS A 352 0.59 6.83 7.49
N LEU A 353 1.35 7.74 6.88
CA LEU A 353 2.54 8.35 7.49
C LEU A 353 2.38 9.86 7.73
N ILE A 354 1.54 10.51 6.92
CA ILE A 354 1.38 11.97 6.86
C ILE A 354 0.19 12.48 7.68
N GLN A 355 -0.65 11.60 8.22
CA GLN A 355 -1.76 12.02 9.07
C GLN A 355 -1.26 12.56 10.42
#